data_AF-A0A484ZIM0-F1
#
_entry.id   AF-A0A484ZIM0-F1
#
_cell.length_a   1.000
_cell.length_b   1.000
_cell.length_c   1.000
_cell.angle_alpha   90.00
_cell.angle_beta   90.00
_cell.angle_gamma   90.00
#
_symmetry.space_group_name_H-M   'P 1'
#
loop_
_entity.id
_entity.type
_entity.pdbx_description
1 polymer ?
#
loop_
_entity_poly.entity_id
_entity_poly.type
_entity_poly.pdbx_seq_one_letter_code
_entity_poly.pdbx_strand_id
1 'polypeptide(L)'
;MGSAGRRRPHFIKDFYHRLAHRTGELSHLADGSYAIAERWNLGDEYWAYAKNKLWSPLGFPVHHANEASAQVGSLINCMFNRDCMTHTHINFIGDGLPLKLQKEVAGELFGSPDAYDETKNYTPINPAKIKYAKWAILKSCLHDAVTLCNWVWPMTVSPLKSRNYRGDLALESKYFQAITGDETTEESLDLAAERIFTLHRAYTVKLMQTMDMRNEHDLICTWVFDKDPKIPVFTEGTDKMDRDDMYKSFTMFYTEMGWDPLLGCPTKETLHRLGMEDVAAELASLNLLPS
;
A
#
# COMPACT_ATOMS: atom_id res chain seq x y z
N MET A 1 -23.80 -43.60 1.13
CA MET A 1 -23.54 -42.84 2.38
C MET A 1 -22.66 -41.66 2.04
N GLY A 2 -23.01 -40.44 2.47
CA GLY A 2 -22.15 -39.26 2.32
C GLY A 2 -22.75 -38.12 1.50
N SER A 3 -24.02 -37.76 1.71
CA SER A 3 -24.56 -36.47 1.29
C SER A 3 -24.85 -35.58 2.52
N ALA A 4 -24.69 -34.27 2.32
CA ALA A 4 -24.93 -33.17 3.27
C ALA A 4 -23.75 -32.77 4.18
N GLY A 5 -22.77 -32.08 3.60
CA GLY A 5 -21.99 -31.06 4.29
C GLY A 5 -22.91 -29.97 4.85
N ARG A 6 -23.41 -30.17 6.07
CA ARG A 6 -24.22 -29.19 6.80
C ARG A 6 -23.30 -28.14 7.39
N ARG A 7 -23.45 -26.89 6.95
CA ARG A 7 -23.03 -25.69 7.69
C ARG A 7 -23.59 -25.82 9.11
N ARG A 8 -22.73 -26.04 10.11
CA ARG A 8 -23.15 -26.12 11.52
C ARG A 8 -22.90 -24.75 12.16
N PRO A 9 -23.94 -23.94 12.42
CA PRO A 9 -23.76 -22.63 13.09
C PRO A 9 -23.05 -22.76 14.44
N HIS A 10 -23.18 -23.92 15.09
CA HIS A 10 -22.47 -24.24 16.34
C HIS A 10 -20.96 -24.26 16.20
N PHE A 11 -20.41 -24.74 15.07
CA PHE A 11 -18.96 -24.72 14.86
C PHE A 11 -18.44 -23.29 14.81
N ILE A 12 -19.13 -22.39 14.10
CA ILE A 12 -18.72 -20.98 14.00
C ILE A 12 -18.74 -20.31 15.39
N LYS A 13 -19.77 -20.57 16.21
CA LYS A 13 -19.84 -20.04 17.59
C LYS A 13 -18.73 -20.59 18.48
N ASP A 14 -18.50 -21.90 18.47
CA ASP A 14 -17.40 -22.53 19.24
C ASP A 14 -16.03 -22.04 18.77
N PHE A 15 -15.83 -21.92 17.47
CA PHE A 15 -14.61 -21.40 16.86
C PHE A 15 -14.31 -19.97 17.34
N TYR A 16 -15.25 -19.03 17.18
CA TYR A 16 -15.06 -17.65 17.66
C TYR A 16 -14.88 -17.58 19.18
N HIS A 17 -15.59 -18.41 19.95
CA HIS A 17 -15.38 -18.49 21.40
C HIS A 17 -13.95 -18.92 21.73
N ARG A 18 -13.41 -19.94 21.06
CA ARG A 18 -12.03 -20.38 21.27
C ARG A 18 -11.02 -19.31 20.93
N LEU A 19 -11.20 -18.61 19.80
CA LEU A 19 -10.34 -17.49 19.41
C LEU A 19 -10.37 -16.38 20.47
N ALA A 20 -11.56 -15.91 20.83
CA ALA A 20 -11.75 -14.79 21.76
C ALA A 20 -11.30 -15.11 23.19
N HIS A 21 -11.47 -16.35 23.64
CA HIS A 21 -11.15 -16.80 25.01
C HIS A 21 -9.87 -17.63 25.10
N ARG A 22 -9.02 -17.62 24.07
CA ARG A 22 -7.73 -18.33 24.04
C ARG A 22 -7.82 -19.79 24.48
N THR A 23 -8.87 -20.48 24.02
CA THR A 23 -9.20 -21.84 24.46
C THR A 23 -8.71 -22.92 23.50
N GLY A 24 -7.65 -23.61 23.90
CA GLY A 24 -7.07 -24.74 23.17
C GLY A 24 -6.29 -24.34 21.91
N GLU A 25 -5.77 -25.35 21.20
CA GLU A 25 -4.79 -25.14 20.12
C GLU A 25 -5.31 -24.27 18.97
N LEU A 26 -6.59 -24.42 18.60
CA LEU A 26 -7.20 -23.60 17.54
C LEU A 26 -7.26 -22.10 17.86
N SER A 27 -7.14 -21.71 19.13
CA SER A 27 -7.17 -20.30 19.52
C SER A 27 -5.95 -19.50 19.04
N HIS A 28 -4.85 -20.19 18.72
CA HIS A 28 -3.65 -19.59 18.15
C HIS A 28 -3.85 -19.05 16.73
N LEU A 29 -4.98 -19.38 16.07
CA LEU A 29 -5.37 -18.71 14.82
C LEU A 29 -5.56 -17.20 14.96
N ALA A 30 -5.73 -16.69 16.19
CA ALA A 30 -5.82 -15.25 16.48
C ALA A 30 -4.47 -14.62 16.88
N ASP A 31 -3.35 -15.33 16.73
CA ASP A 31 -2.00 -14.81 17.01
C ASP A 31 -1.36 -14.16 15.77
N GLY A 32 -1.98 -14.32 14.61
CA GLY A 32 -1.50 -13.78 13.33
C GLY A 32 -0.76 -14.80 12.47
N SER A 33 -0.74 -14.54 11.17
CA SER A 33 -0.28 -15.49 10.14
C SER A 33 1.17 -15.96 10.36
N TYR A 34 2.07 -15.06 10.75
CA TYR A 34 3.47 -15.38 11.03
C TYR A 34 3.62 -16.35 12.21
N ALA A 35 3.01 -16.02 13.35
CA ALA A 35 3.08 -16.84 14.56
C ALA A 35 2.48 -18.24 14.36
N ILE A 36 1.41 -18.35 13.56
CA ILE A 36 0.79 -19.64 13.22
C ILE A 36 1.72 -20.47 12.33
N ALA A 37 2.35 -19.83 11.34
CA ALA A 37 3.28 -20.51 10.43
C ALA A 37 4.44 -21.15 11.20
N GLU A 38 5.00 -20.44 12.18
CA GLU A 38 6.03 -20.96 13.08
C GLU A 38 5.48 -22.07 13.99
N ARG A 39 4.36 -21.81 14.69
CA ARG A 39 3.80 -22.73 15.67
C ARG A 39 3.45 -24.10 15.08
N TRP A 40 2.91 -24.11 13.86
CA TRP A 40 2.48 -25.33 13.18
C TRP A 40 3.47 -25.84 12.14
N ASN A 41 4.63 -25.20 12.02
CA ASN A 41 5.68 -25.55 11.06
C ASN A 41 5.12 -25.71 9.62
N LEU A 42 4.40 -24.69 9.14
CA LEU A 42 3.66 -24.76 7.88
C LEU A 42 4.55 -24.65 6.63
N GLY A 43 5.78 -24.18 6.78
CA GLY A 43 6.78 -24.10 5.69
C GLY A 43 6.43 -23.13 4.55
N ASP A 44 7.24 -23.16 3.49
CA ASP A 44 7.15 -22.21 2.36
C ASP A 44 5.84 -22.30 1.58
N GLU A 45 5.20 -23.47 1.55
CA GLU A 45 3.92 -23.66 0.87
C GLU A 45 2.82 -22.76 1.44
N TYR A 46 2.86 -22.46 2.74
CA TYR A 46 1.90 -21.55 3.37
C TYR A 46 1.98 -20.13 2.79
N TRP A 47 3.19 -19.64 2.58
CA TRP A 47 3.46 -18.30 2.04
C TRP A 47 3.24 -18.25 0.52
N ALA A 48 3.55 -19.34 -0.18
CA ALA A 48 3.38 -19.46 -1.63
C ALA A 48 1.93 -19.78 -2.05
N TYR A 49 1.01 -20.02 -1.10
CA TYR A 49 -0.38 -20.32 -1.44
C TYR A 49 -1.24 -19.07 -1.56
N ALA A 50 -1.52 -18.65 -2.80
CA ALA A 50 -2.29 -17.43 -3.10
C ALA A 50 -3.66 -17.33 -2.40
N LYS A 51 -4.29 -18.46 -2.03
CA LYS A 51 -5.59 -18.43 -1.33
C LYS A 51 -5.49 -18.04 0.14
N ASN A 52 -4.29 -18.08 0.74
CA ASN A 52 -4.06 -17.56 2.08
C ASN A 52 -4.08 -16.04 2.12
N LYS A 53 -4.03 -15.37 0.96
CA LYS A 53 -4.10 -13.90 0.84
C LYS A 53 -3.08 -13.19 1.74
N LEU A 54 -1.87 -13.73 1.79
CA LEU A 54 -0.72 -13.11 2.44
C LEU A 54 0.10 -12.37 1.40
N TRP A 55 0.33 -11.09 1.63
CA TRP A 55 1.13 -10.27 0.74
C TRP A 55 2.63 -10.42 1.02
N SER A 56 2.99 -10.38 2.30
CA SER A 56 4.37 -10.40 2.76
C SER A 56 4.64 -11.63 3.65
N PRO A 57 5.87 -12.19 3.60
CA PRO A 57 6.32 -13.20 4.56
C PRO A 57 6.35 -12.69 6.01
N LEU A 58 6.15 -11.40 6.24
CA LEU A 58 5.96 -10.81 7.58
C LEU A 58 4.53 -11.00 8.11
N GLY A 59 3.63 -11.64 7.34
CA GLY A 59 2.27 -11.97 7.77
C GLY A 59 1.20 -10.92 7.43
N PHE A 60 1.55 -9.87 6.67
CA PHE A 60 0.59 -8.84 6.25
C PHE A 60 -0.40 -9.38 5.20
N PRO A 61 -1.70 -9.05 5.31
CA PRO A 61 -2.70 -9.49 4.36
C PRO A 61 -2.57 -8.75 3.02
N VAL A 62 -3.10 -9.36 1.96
CA VAL A 62 -3.37 -8.68 0.69
C VAL A 62 -4.52 -7.70 0.89
N HIS A 63 -4.29 -6.44 0.52
CA HIS A 63 -5.29 -5.39 0.54
C HIS A 63 -5.20 -4.54 -0.72
N HIS A 64 -6.02 -4.83 -1.74
CA HIS A 64 -6.04 -4.07 -3.00
C HIS A 64 -4.64 -3.94 -3.64
N ALA A 65 -4.01 -5.09 -3.89
CA ALA A 65 -2.59 -5.17 -4.25
C ALA A 65 -2.39 -5.25 -5.78
N ASN A 66 -1.64 -6.24 -6.26
CA ASN A 66 -1.33 -6.41 -7.68
C ASN A 66 -2.59 -6.57 -8.56
N GLU A 67 -3.71 -7.05 -8.01
CA GLU A 67 -5.00 -7.13 -8.69
C GLU A 67 -5.69 -5.78 -8.90
N ALA A 68 -5.19 -4.72 -8.24
CA ALA A 68 -5.72 -3.37 -8.26
C ALA A 68 -4.60 -2.38 -8.61
N SER A 69 -4.45 -2.12 -9.92
CA SER A 69 -3.38 -1.29 -10.50
C SER A 69 -1.95 -1.84 -10.36
N ALA A 70 -1.78 -3.17 -10.40
CA ALA A 70 -0.49 -3.83 -10.58
C ALA A 70 0.62 -3.30 -9.65
N GLN A 71 1.62 -2.62 -10.18
CA GLN A 71 2.76 -2.11 -9.40
C GLN A 71 2.34 -1.09 -8.35
N VAL A 72 1.31 -0.28 -8.62
CA VAL A 72 0.81 0.75 -7.71
C VAL A 72 0.25 0.10 -6.44
N GLY A 73 -0.71 -0.83 -6.59
CA GLY A 73 -1.26 -1.57 -5.46
C GLY A 73 -0.21 -2.43 -4.75
N SER A 74 0.74 -2.99 -5.50
CA SER A 74 1.85 -3.77 -4.94
C SER A 74 2.75 -2.91 -4.04
N LEU A 75 3.17 -1.73 -4.50
CA LEU A 75 3.98 -0.80 -3.70
C LEU A 75 3.24 -0.40 -2.42
N ILE A 76 1.96 -0.04 -2.51
CA ILE A 76 1.11 0.30 -1.36
C ILE A 76 1.14 -0.81 -0.30
N ASN A 77 1.03 -2.08 -0.69
CA ASN A 77 1.02 -3.22 0.24
C ASN A 77 2.39 -3.53 0.86
N CYS A 78 3.48 -2.98 0.32
CA CYS A 78 4.84 -3.18 0.86
C CYS A 78 5.26 -2.10 1.86
N MET A 79 4.62 -0.93 1.84
CA MET A 79 5.14 0.25 2.53
C MET A 79 4.72 0.37 4.01
N PHE A 80 3.65 -0.30 4.41
CA PHE A 80 3.12 -0.22 5.78
C PHE A 80 3.44 -1.48 6.59
N ASN A 81 3.63 -1.31 7.90
CA ASN A 81 3.90 -2.42 8.84
C ASN A 81 2.60 -3.13 9.31
N ARG A 82 1.52 -3.00 8.55
CA ARG A 82 0.16 -3.50 8.86
C ARG A 82 -0.63 -3.60 7.56
N ASP A 83 -1.88 -4.05 7.64
CA ASP A 83 -2.84 -3.84 6.56
C ASP A 83 -2.83 -2.35 6.16
N CYS A 84 -2.51 -2.06 4.91
CA CYS A 84 -2.33 -0.70 4.42
C CYS A 84 -3.63 0.11 4.47
N MET A 85 -4.80 -0.54 4.31
CA MET A 85 -6.12 0.12 4.27
C MET A 85 -6.17 1.37 3.36
N THR A 86 -5.33 1.40 2.32
CA THR A 86 -5.28 2.47 1.33
C THR A 86 -6.36 2.20 0.30
N HIS A 87 -7.40 3.04 0.30
CA HIS A 87 -8.51 3.00 -0.64
C HIS A 87 -8.45 4.16 -1.65
N THR A 88 -7.49 5.08 -1.52
CA THR A 88 -7.30 6.22 -2.43
C THR A 88 -7.24 5.78 -3.89
N HIS A 89 -6.44 4.73 -4.18
CA HIS A 89 -6.30 4.20 -5.54
C HIS A 89 -7.53 3.40 -5.96
N ILE A 90 -8.21 2.73 -5.02
CA ILE A 90 -9.47 2.02 -5.29
C ILE A 90 -10.61 2.97 -5.63
N ASN A 91 -10.69 4.11 -4.94
CA ASN A 91 -11.68 5.14 -5.25
C ASN A 91 -11.54 5.58 -6.71
N PHE A 92 -10.31 5.75 -7.18
CA PHE A 92 -10.02 6.09 -8.57
C PHE A 92 -10.32 4.93 -9.54
N ILE A 93 -9.85 3.71 -9.26
CA ILE A 93 -10.12 2.54 -10.10
C ILE A 93 -11.63 2.29 -10.26
N GLY A 94 -12.37 2.43 -9.14
CA GLY A 94 -13.80 2.15 -9.03
C GLY A 94 -14.70 3.35 -9.24
N ASP A 95 -14.20 4.46 -9.80
CA ASP A 95 -14.93 5.72 -9.95
C ASP A 95 -16.13 5.65 -10.93
N GLY A 96 -16.18 4.60 -11.76
CA GLY A 96 -17.24 4.35 -12.73
C GLY A 96 -17.15 5.20 -14.01
N LEU A 97 -16.08 5.99 -14.19
CA LEU A 97 -15.85 6.72 -15.42
C LEU A 97 -15.37 5.78 -16.54
N PRO A 98 -15.71 6.06 -17.81
CA PRO A 98 -15.09 5.38 -18.95
C PRO A 98 -13.55 5.50 -18.92
N LEU A 99 -12.84 4.43 -19.30
CA LEU A 99 -11.37 4.34 -19.27
C LEU A 99 -10.68 5.58 -19.87
N LYS A 100 -11.20 6.10 -20.99
CA LYS A 100 -10.65 7.32 -21.61
C LYS A 100 -10.60 8.50 -20.63
N LEU A 101 -11.69 8.74 -19.89
CA LEU A 101 -11.77 9.83 -18.92
C LEU A 101 -10.89 9.55 -17.70
N GLN A 102 -10.83 8.30 -17.22
CA GLN A 102 -9.90 7.92 -16.14
C GLN A 102 -8.45 8.21 -16.56
N LYS A 103 -8.04 7.84 -17.78
CA LYS A 103 -6.69 8.14 -18.29
C LYS A 103 -6.43 9.64 -18.43
N GLU A 104 -7.42 10.44 -18.83
CA GLU A 104 -7.28 11.91 -18.83
C GLU A 104 -7.03 12.47 -17.43
N VAL A 105 -7.84 12.07 -16.44
CA VAL A 105 -7.68 12.50 -15.04
C VAL A 105 -6.34 12.02 -14.47
N ALA A 106 -5.93 10.79 -14.77
CA ALA A 106 -4.61 10.28 -14.40
C ALA A 106 -3.47 11.11 -15.00
N GLY A 107 -3.65 11.60 -16.23
CA GLY A 107 -2.73 12.54 -16.87
C GLY A 107 -2.61 13.87 -16.13
N GLU A 108 -3.75 14.42 -15.68
CA GLU A 108 -3.81 15.67 -14.91
C GLU A 108 -3.15 15.50 -13.52
N LEU A 109 -3.43 14.40 -12.81
CA LEU A 109 -2.97 14.16 -11.44
C LEU A 109 -1.52 13.67 -11.35
N PHE A 110 -1.13 12.76 -12.26
CA PHE A 110 0.12 12.01 -12.16
C PHE A 110 1.10 12.34 -13.28
N GLY A 111 0.70 13.25 -14.18
CA GLY A 111 1.53 13.79 -15.25
C GLY A 111 1.56 12.95 -16.54
N SER A 112 0.88 11.81 -16.59
CA SER A 112 0.69 11.05 -17.82
C SER A 112 -0.54 10.14 -17.74
N PRO A 113 -1.31 9.98 -18.84
CA PRO A 113 -2.38 8.99 -18.90
C PRO A 113 -1.89 7.56 -18.67
N ASP A 114 -0.61 7.28 -18.89
CA ASP A 114 -0.01 5.95 -18.67
C ASP A 114 0.27 5.64 -17.19
N ALA A 115 -0.09 6.55 -16.27
CA ALA A 115 -0.19 6.23 -14.85
C ALA A 115 -1.29 5.21 -14.56
N TYR A 116 -2.31 5.12 -15.43
CA TYR A 116 -3.47 4.26 -15.24
C TYR A 116 -3.63 3.28 -16.42
N ASP A 117 -3.70 2.01 -16.05
CA ASP A 117 -4.03 0.90 -16.94
C ASP A 117 -5.42 0.39 -16.63
N GLU A 118 -6.07 -0.19 -17.63
CA GLU A 118 -7.30 -0.94 -17.40
C GLU A 118 -7.02 -2.17 -16.53
N THR A 119 -7.98 -2.53 -15.67
CA THR A 119 -7.81 -3.65 -14.73
C THR A 119 -7.53 -4.94 -15.49
N LYS A 120 -6.43 -5.62 -15.12
CA LYS A 120 -5.87 -6.81 -15.77
C LYS A 120 -5.36 -6.60 -17.20
N ASN A 121 -5.20 -5.36 -17.66
CA ASN A 121 -4.51 -5.04 -18.91
C ASN A 121 -3.32 -4.13 -18.60
N TYR A 122 -2.45 -4.63 -17.74
CA TYR A 122 -1.38 -3.85 -17.13
C TYR A 122 -0.15 -3.74 -18.02
N THR A 123 0.52 -2.60 -17.93
CA THR A 123 1.80 -2.32 -18.59
C THR A 123 2.96 -2.31 -17.58
N PRO A 124 4.23 -2.33 -18.04
CA PRO A 124 5.39 -2.17 -17.15
C PRO A 124 5.38 -0.86 -16.33
N ILE A 125 6.24 -0.78 -15.31
CA ILE A 125 6.35 0.42 -14.48
C ILE A 125 6.88 1.62 -15.25
N ASN A 126 6.34 2.80 -14.94
CA ASN A 126 6.79 4.09 -15.46
C ASN A 126 6.73 5.18 -14.35
N PRO A 127 7.36 6.35 -14.54
CA PRO A 127 7.38 7.41 -13.53
C PRO A 127 6.00 7.92 -13.09
N ALA A 128 5.01 7.93 -13.98
CA ALA A 128 3.68 8.42 -13.65
C ALA A 128 2.91 7.44 -12.73
N LYS A 129 3.11 6.12 -12.90
CA LYS A 129 2.64 5.11 -11.93
C LYS A 129 3.28 5.28 -10.55
N ILE A 130 4.54 5.68 -10.49
CA ILE A 130 5.22 5.95 -9.21
C ILE A 130 4.62 7.17 -8.51
N LYS A 131 4.32 8.25 -9.26
CA LYS A 131 3.58 9.40 -8.73
C LYS A 131 2.19 9.01 -8.24
N TYR A 132 1.49 8.13 -8.95
CA TYR A 132 0.20 7.60 -8.51
C TYR A 132 0.33 6.81 -7.19
N ALA A 133 1.32 5.91 -7.08
CA ALA A 133 1.58 5.17 -5.84
C ALA A 133 1.93 6.10 -4.65
N LYS A 134 2.84 7.05 -4.87
CA LYS A 134 3.20 8.06 -3.85
C LYS A 134 1.96 8.84 -3.40
N TRP A 135 1.21 9.38 -4.35
CA TRP A 135 -0.01 10.12 -4.06
C TRP A 135 -1.01 9.30 -3.24
N ALA A 136 -1.26 8.03 -3.62
CA ALA A 136 -2.21 7.18 -2.92
C ALA A 136 -1.80 6.93 -1.46
N ILE A 137 -0.51 6.67 -1.21
CA ILE A 137 0.05 6.45 0.13
C ILE A 137 0.00 7.72 0.98
N LEU A 138 0.43 8.86 0.41
CA LEU A 138 0.44 10.12 1.14
C LEU A 138 -0.97 10.57 1.49
N LYS A 139 -1.94 10.47 0.56
CA LYS A 139 -3.34 10.78 0.87
C LYS A 139 -3.93 9.88 1.97
N SER A 140 -3.54 8.60 2.01
CA SER A 140 -3.93 7.73 3.13
C SER A 140 -3.37 8.25 4.47
N CYS A 141 -2.08 8.62 4.52
CA CYS A 141 -1.49 9.18 5.74
C CYS A 141 -2.12 10.52 6.14
N LEU A 142 -2.42 11.39 5.16
CA LEU A 142 -3.12 12.65 5.39
C LEU A 142 -4.48 12.39 6.03
N HIS A 143 -5.30 11.54 5.40
CA HIS A 143 -6.66 11.26 5.85
C HIS A 143 -6.70 10.61 7.23
N ASP A 144 -5.75 9.73 7.55
CA ASP A 144 -5.60 9.18 8.90
C ASP A 144 -5.31 10.29 9.92
N ALA A 145 -4.48 11.28 9.57
CA ALA A 145 -4.13 12.39 10.45
C ALA A 145 -5.26 13.41 10.63
N VAL A 146 -6.02 13.72 9.57
CA VAL A 146 -7.14 14.68 9.60
C VAL A 146 -8.51 14.00 9.82
N THR A 147 -8.52 12.69 10.04
CA THR A 147 -9.72 11.85 10.28
C THR A 147 -10.76 11.89 9.16
N LEU A 148 -10.30 11.85 7.90
CA LEU A 148 -11.17 11.69 6.73
C LEU A 148 -11.23 10.23 6.26
N CYS A 149 -12.37 9.83 5.69
CA CYS A 149 -12.51 8.47 5.17
C CYS A 149 -11.88 8.33 3.78
N ASN A 150 -10.78 7.58 3.69
CA ASN A 150 -10.03 7.33 2.46
C ASN A 150 -10.80 6.50 1.40
N TRP A 151 -11.97 5.93 1.74
CA TRP A 151 -12.89 5.35 0.75
C TRP A 151 -13.58 6.39 -0.14
N VAL A 152 -13.76 7.60 0.38
CA VAL A 152 -14.49 8.68 -0.30
C VAL A 152 -13.54 9.75 -0.80
N TRP A 153 -12.49 10.02 -0.02
CA TRP A 153 -11.51 11.05 -0.29
C TRP A 153 -10.24 10.48 -0.94
N PRO A 154 -9.48 11.30 -1.66
CA PRO A 154 -9.79 12.68 -2.02
C PRO A 154 -10.81 12.71 -3.16
N MET A 155 -11.50 13.84 -3.32
CA MET A 155 -12.55 14.01 -4.32
C MET A 155 -11.91 14.23 -5.70
N THR A 156 -11.35 13.16 -6.29
CA THR A 156 -10.67 13.18 -7.61
C THR A 156 -11.65 13.41 -8.76
N VAL A 157 -12.82 12.79 -8.68
CA VAL A 157 -13.85 12.84 -9.71
C VAL A 157 -15.18 13.38 -9.17
N SER A 158 -16.07 13.75 -10.09
CA SER A 158 -17.42 14.25 -9.80
C SER A 158 -18.43 13.54 -10.70
N PRO A 159 -19.66 13.26 -10.24
CA PRO A 159 -20.71 12.75 -11.11
C PRO A 159 -21.25 13.79 -12.10
N LEU A 160 -20.82 15.05 -12.01
CA LEU A 160 -21.36 16.16 -12.80
C LEU A 160 -20.67 16.27 -14.16
N LYS A 161 -21.46 16.03 -15.23
CA LYS A 161 -21.06 16.32 -16.62
C LYS A 161 -20.55 17.75 -16.84
N SER A 162 -21.17 18.72 -16.17
CA SER A 162 -20.80 20.14 -16.28
C SER A 162 -19.39 20.45 -15.76
N ARG A 163 -18.81 19.58 -14.94
CA ARG A 163 -17.42 19.67 -14.47
C ARG A 163 -16.47 18.79 -15.28
N ASN A 164 -16.92 18.27 -16.41
CA ASN A 164 -16.25 17.19 -17.13
C ASN A 164 -15.86 16.03 -16.18
N TYR A 165 -16.69 15.78 -15.16
CA TYR A 165 -16.44 14.79 -14.12
C TYR A 165 -15.19 15.00 -13.25
N ARG A 166 -14.57 16.19 -13.22
CA ARG A 166 -13.47 16.50 -12.30
C ARG A 166 -14.01 16.86 -10.92
N GLY A 167 -13.40 16.30 -9.89
CA GLY A 167 -13.68 16.63 -8.50
C GLY A 167 -12.99 17.93 -8.04
N ASP A 168 -12.90 18.15 -6.74
CA ASP A 168 -12.29 19.34 -6.13
C ASP A 168 -11.34 18.87 -5.02
N LEU A 169 -10.05 18.76 -5.34
CA LEU A 169 -9.01 18.33 -4.41
C LEU A 169 -8.73 19.38 -3.33
N ALA A 170 -8.97 20.66 -3.63
CA ALA A 170 -8.83 21.75 -2.67
C ALA A 170 -9.84 21.69 -1.51
N LEU A 171 -10.84 20.80 -1.57
CA LEU A 171 -11.78 20.62 -0.46
C LEU A 171 -11.08 20.20 0.84
N GLU A 172 -10.01 19.40 0.76
CA GLU A 172 -9.27 18.94 1.95
C GLU A 172 -8.66 20.13 2.71
N SER A 173 -7.94 21.01 1.99
CA SER A 173 -7.31 22.21 2.57
C SER A 173 -8.33 23.25 3.01
N LYS A 174 -9.38 23.49 2.20
CA LYS A 174 -10.47 24.41 2.56
C LYS A 174 -11.17 23.99 3.85
N TYR A 175 -11.47 22.70 4.00
CA TYR A 175 -12.12 22.19 5.22
C TYR A 175 -11.19 22.20 6.42
N PHE A 176 -9.92 21.83 6.24
CA PHE A 176 -8.94 21.94 7.31
C PHE A 176 -8.87 23.37 7.85
N GLN A 177 -8.64 24.36 6.99
CA GLN A 177 -8.56 25.77 7.38
C GLN A 177 -9.86 26.27 8.01
N ALA A 178 -11.02 25.92 7.44
CA ALA A 178 -12.31 26.36 7.97
C ALA A 178 -12.59 25.80 9.38
N ILE A 179 -12.08 24.62 9.71
CA ILE A 179 -12.31 23.95 11.00
C ILE A 179 -11.28 24.37 12.04
N THR A 180 -9.99 24.41 11.68
CA THR A 180 -8.90 24.69 12.63
C THR A 180 -8.61 26.18 12.78
N GLY A 181 -8.91 26.98 11.74
CA GLY A 181 -8.50 28.37 11.63
C GLY A 181 -7.07 28.57 11.13
N ASP A 182 -6.30 27.49 10.96
CA ASP A 182 -4.92 27.56 10.47
C ASP A 182 -4.89 27.75 8.96
N GLU A 183 -4.09 28.71 8.50
CA GLU A 183 -3.85 28.90 7.06
C GLU A 183 -3.17 27.67 6.47
N THR A 184 -3.73 27.12 5.40
CA THR A 184 -3.23 25.89 4.78
C THR A 184 -3.46 25.91 3.27
N THR A 185 -2.66 25.11 2.56
CA THR A 185 -2.82 24.82 1.13
C THR A 185 -2.75 23.32 0.88
N GLU A 186 -3.16 22.87 -0.30
CA GLU A 186 -3.03 21.46 -0.70
C GLU A 186 -1.58 20.99 -0.60
N GLU A 187 -0.63 21.80 -1.08
CA GLU A 187 0.80 21.48 -1.04
C GLU A 187 1.34 21.37 0.39
N SER A 188 0.85 22.21 1.31
CA SER A 188 1.26 22.15 2.72
C SER A 188 0.76 20.87 3.41
N LEU A 189 -0.46 20.41 3.06
CA LEU A 189 -1.00 19.15 3.55
C LEU A 189 -0.29 17.95 2.95
N ASP A 190 0.01 17.98 1.65
CA ASP A 190 0.77 16.93 0.98
C ASP A 190 2.20 16.82 1.54
N LEU A 191 2.85 17.95 1.86
CA LEU A 191 4.15 17.97 2.54
C LEU A 191 4.06 17.40 3.97
N ALA A 192 2.99 17.71 4.71
CA ALA A 192 2.76 17.13 6.03
C ALA A 192 2.54 15.61 5.95
N ALA A 193 1.83 15.14 4.93
CA ALA A 193 1.64 13.72 4.68
C ALA A 193 2.96 13.01 4.33
N GLU A 194 3.81 13.62 3.50
CA GLU A 194 5.15 13.11 3.19
C GLU A 194 6.02 13.00 4.45
N ARG A 195 5.94 14.01 5.33
CA ARG A 195 6.61 14.00 6.65
C ARG A 195 6.13 12.83 7.52
N ILE A 196 4.81 12.65 7.66
CA ILE A 196 4.21 11.55 8.45
C ILE A 196 4.68 10.19 7.92
N PHE A 197 4.56 9.98 6.62
CA PHE A 197 4.91 8.69 6.02
C PHE A 197 6.43 8.41 6.12
N THR A 198 7.27 9.42 5.90
CA THR A 198 8.72 9.28 6.09
C THR A 198 9.10 9.04 7.55
N LEU A 199 8.39 9.63 8.50
CA LEU A 199 8.56 9.35 9.93
C LEU A 199 8.20 7.89 10.25
N HIS A 200 7.09 7.37 9.72
CA HIS A 200 6.76 5.94 9.86
C HIS A 200 7.88 5.07 9.31
N ARG A 201 8.44 5.41 8.14
CA ARG A 201 9.56 4.67 7.56
C ARG A 201 10.81 4.71 8.44
N ALA A 202 11.19 5.88 8.94
CA ALA A 202 12.31 6.04 9.89
C ALA A 202 12.09 5.22 11.17
N TYR A 203 10.85 5.18 11.66
CA TYR A 203 10.48 4.36 12.81
C TYR A 203 10.60 2.86 12.51
N THR A 204 10.20 2.40 11.32
CA THR A 204 10.40 1.00 10.91
C THR A 204 11.89 0.64 10.85
N VAL A 205 12.71 1.46 10.19
CA VAL A 205 14.18 1.32 10.15
C VAL A 205 14.75 1.19 11.56
N LYS A 206 14.33 2.07 12.47
CA LYS A 206 14.73 2.05 13.87
C LYS A 206 14.29 0.78 14.59
N LEU A 207 13.04 0.34 14.44
CA LEU A 207 12.55 -0.87 15.14
C LEU A 207 13.17 -2.16 14.61
N MET A 208 13.41 -2.23 13.29
CA MET A 208 14.03 -3.39 12.66
C MET A 208 15.56 -3.40 12.80
N GLN A 209 16.17 -2.28 13.23
CA GLN A 209 17.62 -2.12 13.37
C GLN A 209 18.38 -2.42 12.07
N THR A 210 17.77 -2.06 10.93
CA THR A 210 18.35 -2.24 9.59
C THR A 210 17.98 -1.09 8.68
N MET A 211 18.91 -0.72 7.81
CA MET A 211 18.66 0.20 6.70
C MET A 211 18.14 -0.54 5.46
N ASP A 212 18.36 -1.85 5.35
CA ASP A 212 18.03 -2.67 4.18
C ASP A 212 16.55 -3.06 4.16
N MET A 213 15.72 -2.04 4.02
CA MET A 213 14.28 -2.21 3.98
C MET A 213 13.81 -2.97 2.75
N ARG A 214 14.55 -2.89 1.63
CA ARG A 214 14.24 -3.65 0.42
C ARG A 214 14.23 -5.15 0.68
N ASN A 215 15.28 -5.67 1.32
CA ASN A 215 15.46 -7.11 1.47
C ASN A 215 14.90 -7.65 2.80
N GLU A 216 14.60 -6.79 3.76
CA GLU A 216 14.10 -7.22 5.07
C GLU A 216 12.62 -6.88 5.32
N HIS A 217 12.09 -5.81 4.72
CA HIS A 217 10.73 -5.34 4.99
C HIS A 217 9.79 -5.38 3.77
N ASP A 218 10.22 -4.83 2.64
CA ASP A 218 9.39 -4.59 1.45
C ASP A 218 9.24 -5.87 0.58
N LEU A 219 8.95 -6.98 1.26
CA LEU A 219 8.95 -8.33 0.70
C LEU A 219 7.57 -8.72 0.17
N ILE A 220 7.57 -9.46 -0.94
CA ILE A 220 6.38 -9.94 -1.63
C ILE A 220 6.43 -11.47 -1.70
N CYS A 221 5.36 -12.13 -1.27
CA CYS A 221 5.22 -13.58 -1.39
C CYS A 221 5.26 -14.03 -2.87
N THR A 222 5.89 -15.18 -3.12
CA THR A 222 6.25 -15.64 -4.47
C THR A 222 5.05 -15.90 -5.39
N TRP A 223 3.87 -16.19 -4.84
CA TRP A 223 2.66 -16.48 -5.61
C TRP A 223 2.23 -15.33 -6.53
N VAL A 224 2.61 -14.08 -6.21
CA VAL A 224 2.34 -12.90 -7.03
C VAL A 224 3.03 -13.00 -8.40
N PHE A 225 4.20 -13.65 -8.43
CA PHE A 225 5.04 -13.83 -9.61
C PHE A 225 4.85 -15.19 -10.27
N ASP A 226 4.63 -16.25 -9.50
CA ASP A 226 4.73 -17.63 -9.98
C ASP A 226 3.37 -18.24 -10.38
N LYS A 227 2.25 -17.56 -10.08
CA LYS A 227 0.93 -18.00 -10.52
C LYS A 227 0.86 -18.09 -12.05
N ASP A 228 0.04 -19.03 -12.53
CA ASP A 228 -0.21 -19.27 -13.94
C ASP A 228 1.09 -19.26 -14.78
N PRO A 229 2.00 -20.23 -14.57
CA PRO A 229 3.36 -20.19 -15.11
C PRO A 229 3.43 -20.15 -16.63
N LYS A 230 2.35 -20.57 -17.32
CA LYS A 230 2.24 -20.56 -18.79
C LYS A 230 1.77 -19.22 -19.35
N ILE A 231 1.27 -18.32 -18.51
CA ILE A 231 0.81 -16.99 -18.92
C ILE A 231 1.98 -16.01 -18.74
N PRO A 232 2.45 -15.35 -19.81
CA PRO A 232 3.44 -14.28 -19.70
C PRO A 232 2.90 -13.12 -18.85
N VAL A 233 3.80 -12.45 -18.13
CA VAL A 233 3.50 -11.18 -17.45
C VAL A 233 2.98 -10.14 -18.45
N PHE A 234 2.13 -9.22 -17.98
CA PHE A 234 1.51 -8.17 -18.81
C PHE A 234 0.64 -8.69 -19.98
N THR A 235 0.24 -9.96 -19.95
CA THR A 235 -0.83 -10.45 -20.84
C THR A 235 -2.18 -9.96 -20.33
N GLU A 236 -3.04 -9.48 -21.22
CA GLU A 236 -4.41 -9.08 -20.86
C GLU A 236 -5.15 -10.25 -20.16
N GLY A 237 -5.86 -9.93 -19.07
CA GLY A 237 -6.60 -10.88 -18.24
C GLY A 237 -5.82 -11.44 -17.04
N THR A 238 -4.52 -11.14 -16.91
CA THR A 238 -3.72 -11.53 -15.75
C THR A 238 -3.29 -10.34 -14.89
N ASP A 239 -3.10 -10.60 -13.60
CA ASP A 239 -2.50 -9.72 -12.60
C ASP A 239 -1.16 -10.31 -12.09
N LYS A 240 -0.54 -11.19 -12.86
CA LYS A 240 0.80 -11.74 -12.59
C LYS A 240 1.85 -10.66 -12.78
N MET A 241 2.68 -10.47 -11.76
CA MET A 241 3.72 -9.45 -11.77
C MET A 241 5.06 -10.01 -12.26
N ASP A 242 5.87 -9.13 -12.82
CA ASP A 242 7.25 -9.41 -13.18
C ASP A 242 8.19 -9.04 -12.03
N ARG A 243 9.19 -9.89 -11.76
CA ARG A 243 10.12 -9.69 -10.64
C ARG A 243 11.04 -8.49 -10.87
N ASP A 244 11.56 -8.35 -12.08
CA ASP A 244 12.48 -7.26 -12.44
C ASP A 244 11.74 -5.92 -12.50
N ASP A 245 10.51 -5.93 -13.02
CA ASP A 245 9.65 -4.75 -13.04
C ASP A 245 9.25 -4.30 -11.62
N MET A 246 8.98 -5.23 -10.70
CA MET A 246 8.75 -4.89 -9.29
C MET A 246 10.01 -4.37 -8.60
N TYR A 247 11.18 -4.97 -8.85
CA TYR A 247 12.45 -4.46 -8.33
C TYR A 247 12.73 -3.02 -8.82
N LYS A 248 12.50 -2.78 -10.11
CA LYS A 248 12.56 -1.44 -10.71
C LYS A 248 11.54 -0.49 -10.06
N SER A 249 10.32 -0.96 -9.80
CA SER A 249 9.28 -0.18 -9.13
C SER A 249 9.70 0.30 -7.75
N PHE A 250 10.30 -0.56 -6.93
CA PHE A 250 10.85 -0.16 -5.63
C PHE A 250 11.93 0.90 -5.76
N THR A 251 12.89 0.70 -6.67
CA THR A 251 13.98 1.66 -6.90
C THR A 251 13.44 3.03 -7.30
N MET A 252 12.48 3.07 -8.24
CA MET A 252 11.87 4.32 -8.68
C MET A 252 11.04 4.96 -7.56
N PHE A 253 10.32 4.17 -6.76
CA PHE A 253 9.53 4.67 -5.64
C PHE A 253 10.41 5.29 -4.54
N TYR A 254 11.46 4.60 -4.12
CA TYR A 254 12.40 5.15 -3.13
C TYR A 254 13.03 6.45 -3.62
N THR A 255 13.44 6.49 -4.89
CA THR A 255 13.98 7.70 -5.52
C THR A 255 12.96 8.85 -5.48
N GLU A 256 11.70 8.60 -5.83
CA GLU A 256 10.63 9.61 -5.78
C GLU A 256 10.31 10.10 -4.36
N MET A 257 10.51 9.25 -3.35
CA MET A 257 10.41 9.62 -1.93
C MET A 257 11.64 10.37 -1.40
N GLY A 258 12.73 10.43 -2.19
CA GLY A 258 14.03 10.95 -1.74
C GLY A 258 14.74 10.02 -0.75
N TRP A 259 14.38 8.73 -0.74
CA TRP A 259 15.00 7.69 0.06
C TRP A 259 16.17 7.06 -0.68
N ASP A 260 16.97 6.25 0.02
CA ASP A 260 18.06 5.51 -0.61
C ASP A 260 17.51 4.55 -1.68
N PRO A 261 17.96 4.63 -2.94
CA PRO A 261 17.38 3.88 -4.05
C PRO A 261 17.68 2.37 -4.00
N LEU A 262 18.64 1.93 -3.18
CA LEU A 262 19.00 0.52 -3.02
C LEU A 262 18.40 -0.06 -1.75
N LEU A 263 18.53 0.66 -0.64
CA LEU A 263 18.16 0.22 0.70
C LEU A 263 16.70 0.53 1.04
N GLY A 264 16.15 1.63 0.51
CA GLY A 264 14.78 2.07 0.79
C GLY A 264 14.57 2.75 2.14
N CYS A 265 15.63 3.08 2.88
CA CYS A 265 15.56 3.89 4.09
C CYS A 265 15.62 5.41 3.77
N PRO A 266 15.10 6.29 4.64
CA PRO A 266 15.17 7.74 4.41
C PRO A 266 16.61 8.26 4.44
N THR A 267 16.93 9.22 3.56
CA THR A 267 18.23 9.90 3.55
C THR A 267 18.26 11.07 4.53
N LYS A 268 19.47 11.49 4.91
CA LYS A 268 19.66 12.68 5.75
C LYS A 268 19.05 13.92 5.11
N GLU A 269 19.26 14.10 3.80
CA GLU A 269 18.79 15.22 3.01
C GLU A 269 17.26 15.28 3.03
N THR A 270 16.59 14.14 2.87
CA THR A 270 15.13 14.07 2.93
C THR A 270 14.59 14.35 4.32
N LEU A 271 15.20 13.81 5.38
CA LEU A 271 14.78 14.11 6.75
C LEU A 271 14.93 15.61 7.07
N HIS A 272 16.04 16.23 6.68
CA HIS A 272 16.24 17.67 6.84
C HIS A 272 15.25 18.50 6.00
N ARG A 273 15.02 18.15 4.73
CA ARG A 273 14.01 18.81 3.87
C ARG A 273 12.62 18.78 4.50
N LEU A 274 12.30 17.71 5.23
CA LEU A 274 11.02 17.55 5.92
C LEU A 274 11.01 18.15 7.33
N GLY A 275 12.10 18.76 7.81
CA GLY A 275 12.20 19.36 9.15
C GLY A 275 12.22 18.32 10.27
N MET A 276 12.92 17.20 10.05
CA MET A 276 13.08 16.10 10.99
C MET A 276 14.57 15.88 11.33
N GLU A 277 15.29 16.96 11.65
CA GLU A 277 16.71 16.94 11.99
C GLU A 277 17.01 16.11 13.25
N ASP A 278 16.08 16.08 14.21
CA ASP A 278 16.15 15.27 15.42
C ASP A 278 16.09 13.76 15.10
N VAL A 279 15.19 13.37 14.19
CA VAL A 279 15.10 11.99 13.67
C VAL A 279 16.38 11.60 12.93
N ALA A 280 16.92 12.49 12.10
CA ALA A 280 18.18 12.26 11.40
C ALA A 280 19.35 12.06 12.38
N ALA A 281 19.43 12.90 13.43
CA ALA A 281 20.45 12.78 14.46
C ALA A 281 20.33 11.47 15.25
N GLU A 282 19.11 11.05 15.59
CA GLU A 282 18.88 9.79 16.29
C GLU A 282 19.29 8.59 15.42
N LEU A 283 18.83 8.51 14.17
CA LEU A 283 19.22 7.43 13.26
C LEU A 283 20.73 7.38 13.02
N ALA A 284 21.39 8.53 12.85
CA ALA A 284 22.84 8.59 12.72
C ALA A 284 23.56 8.06 13.97
N SER A 285 23.07 8.38 15.17
CA SER A 285 23.65 7.88 16.43
C SER A 285 23.54 6.36 16.58
N LEU A 286 22.59 5.74 15.87
CA LEU A 286 22.36 4.30 15.83
C LEU A 286 23.04 3.62 14.63
N ASN A 287 23.75 4.36 13.78
CA ASN A 287 24.29 3.89 12.49
C ASN A 287 23.21 3.37 11.52
N LEU A 288 22.01 3.97 11.57
CA LEU A 288 20.83 3.63 10.76
C LEU A 288 20.47 4.74 9.76
N LEU A 289 21.46 5.50 9.32
CA LEU A 289 21.30 6.53 8.29
C LEU A 289 22.32 6.25 7.17
N PRO A 290 21.89 6.23 5.90
CA PRO A 290 22.80 5.99 4.79
C PRO A 290 23.86 7.09 4.72
N SER A 291 25.06 6.73 4.24
CA SER A 291 26.20 7.64 4.12
C SER A 291 25.96 8.78 3.15
#